data_AF-A0A560EI79-F1
#
_entry.id   AF-A0A560EI79-F1
#
_cell.length_a   1.000
_cell.length_b   1.000
_cell.length_c   1.000
_cell.angle_alpha   90.00
_cell.angle_beta   90.00
_cell.angle_gamma   90.00
#
_symmetry.space_group_name_H-M   'P 1'
#
loop_
_entity.id
_entity.type
_entity.pdbx_description
1 polymer ?
#
loop_
_entity_poly.entity_id
_entity_poly.type
_entity_poly.pdbx_seq_one_letter_code
_entity_poly.pdbx_strand_id
1 'polypeptide(L)'
;MVGVPHNKSPALRAVTDAYGARIGVDLTPDHYVDNLSMAMSLVASTRGIALMPLYARNLLPPTVISRSLAGAPPTIDLSLGYNAANTSPLLKTIVSRIGDLKFANR
;
A
#
# COMPACT_ATOMS: atom_id res chain seq x y z
N MET A 1 -0.51 14.35 8.42
CA MET A 1 -0.53 13.01 7.77
C MET A 1 0.69 12.83 6.87
N VAL A 2 1.26 11.63 6.85
CA VAL A 2 2.30 11.21 5.90
C VAL A 2 1.63 10.47 4.75
N GLY A 3 1.99 10.79 3.50
CA GLY A 3 1.38 10.19 2.31
C GLY A 3 2.34 10.18 1.11
N VAL A 4 1.85 9.70 -0.02
CA VAL A 4 2.63 9.60 -1.26
C VAL A 4 2.17 10.68 -2.26
N PRO A 5 3.06 11.19 -3.12
CA PRO A 5 2.69 12.15 -4.14
C PRO A 5 2.04 11.45 -5.35
N HIS A 6 1.09 12.12 -6.00
CA HIS A 6 0.31 11.54 -7.11
C HIS A 6 1.19 11.09 -8.30
N ASN A 7 2.27 11.80 -8.60
CA ASN A 7 3.18 11.47 -9.70
C ASN A 7 4.08 10.25 -9.44
N LYS A 8 4.24 9.81 -8.18
CA LYS A 8 5.04 8.64 -7.81
C LYS A 8 4.19 7.40 -7.57
N SER A 9 2.96 7.57 -7.10
CA SER A 9 2.07 6.45 -6.77
C SER A 9 0.62 6.80 -7.05
N PRO A 10 0.25 6.97 -8.34
CA PRO A 10 -1.06 7.48 -8.74
C PRO A 10 -2.21 6.58 -8.26
N ALA A 11 -2.05 5.25 -8.36
CA ALA A 11 -3.08 4.31 -7.90
C ALA A 11 -3.32 4.40 -6.39
N LEU A 12 -2.25 4.39 -5.58
CA LEU A 12 -2.35 4.51 -4.12
C LEU A 12 -2.91 5.88 -3.70
N ARG A 13 -2.49 6.95 -4.37
CA ARG A 13 -3.01 8.30 -4.09
C ARG A 13 -4.49 8.40 -4.41
N ALA A 14 -4.91 7.95 -5.60
CA ALA A 14 -6.31 7.99 -6.02
C ALA A 14 -7.22 7.20 -5.07
N VAL A 15 -6.81 6.00 -4.64
CA VAL A 15 -7.58 5.20 -3.68
C VAL A 15 -7.65 5.86 -2.31
N THR A 16 -6.58 6.51 -1.87
CA THR A 16 -6.56 7.27 -0.60
C THR A 16 -7.51 8.47 -0.66
N ASP A 17 -7.46 9.25 -1.73
CA ASP A 17 -8.32 10.43 -1.91
C ASP A 17 -9.79 10.03 -2.03
N ALA A 18 -10.10 8.99 -2.81
CA ALA A 18 -11.45 8.45 -2.92
C ALA A 18 -11.97 7.91 -1.58
N TYR A 19 -11.11 7.29 -0.77
CA TYR A 19 -11.47 6.84 0.57
C TYR A 19 -11.77 8.02 1.50
N GLY A 20 -10.92 9.04 1.53
CA GLY A 20 -11.14 10.25 2.32
C GLY A 20 -12.46 10.95 1.97
N ALA A 21 -12.72 11.14 0.67
CA ALA A 21 -13.96 11.70 0.17
C ALA A 21 -15.19 10.88 0.62
N ARG A 22 -15.11 9.54 0.57
CA ARG A 22 -16.20 8.65 0.98
C ARG A 22 -16.54 8.77 2.47
N ILE A 23 -15.55 9.04 3.33
CA ILE A 23 -15.75 9.15 4.78
C ILE A 23 -15.83 10.61 5.27
N GLY A 24 -15.79 11.58 4.36
CA GLY A 24 -15.85 13.01 4.70
C GLY A 24 -14.61 13.53 5.43
N VAL A 25 -13.43 12.92 5.20
CA VAL A 25 -12.16 13.30 5.83
C VAL A 25 -11.18 13.78 4.77
N ASP A 26 -10.56 14.94 4.99
CA ASP A 26 -9.45 15.41 4.18
C ASP A 26 -8.17 14.62 4.54
N LEU A 27 -7.62 13.92 3.55
CA LEU A 27 -6.41 13.11 3.65
C LEU A 27 -5.23 13.74 2.89
N THR A 28 -5.20 15.07 2.84
CA THR A 28 -4.05 15.81 2.33
C THR A 28 -2.82 15.57 3.22
N PRO A 29 -1.67 15.13 2.66
CA PRO A 29 -0.46 14.91 3.43
C PRO A 29 0.26 16.23 3.72
N ASP A 30 0.75 16.35 4.95
CA ASP A 30 1.70 17.39 5.34
C ASP A 30 3.13 17.03 4.90
N HIS A 31 3.38 15.73 4.75
CA HIS A 31 4.67 15.18 4.36
C HIS A 31 4.50 14.12 3.27
N TYR A 32 5.34 14.20 2.25
CA TYR A 32 5.38 13.27 1.14
C TYR A 32 6.58 12.31 1.26
N VAL A 33 6.35 11.05 0.91
CA VAL A 33 7.38 10.00 0.95
C VAL A 33 7.35 9.15 -0.31
N ASP A 34 8.50 8.56 -0.64
CA ASP A 34 8.69 7.73 -1.84
C ASP A 34 8.68 6.22 -1.55
N ASN A 35 8.77 5.80 -0.29
CA ASN A 35 8.78 4.39 0.10
C ASN A 35 8.32 4.16 1.54
N LEU A 36 8.07 2.89 1.89
CA LEU A 36 7.58 2.48 3.22
C LEU A 36 8.58 2.79 4.35
N SER A 37 9.88 2.63 4.11
CA SER A 37 10.90 2.89 5.14
C SER A 37 10.91 4.36 5.55
N MET A 38 10.85 5.27 4.57
CA MET A 38 10.75 6.71 4.82
C MET A 38 9.45 7.07 5.54
N ALA A 39 8.33 6.46 5.11
CA ALA A 39 7.03 6.64 5.76
C ALA A 39 7.07 6.24 7.24
N MET A 40 7.67 5.08 7.56
CA MET A 40 7.79 4.58 8.93
C MET A 40 8.69 5.49 9.79
N SER A 41 9.84 5.92 9.27
CA SER A 41 10.71 6.88 9.95
C SER A 41 10.00 8.19 10.26
N LEU A 42 9.26 8.76 9.30
CA LEU A 42 8.52 10.01 9.52
C LEU A 42 7.39 9.85 10.52
N VAL A 43 6.62 8.76 10.46
CA VAL A 43 5.58 8.46 11.45
C VAL A 43 6.17 8.38 12.86
N ALA A 44 7.28 7.66 13.02
CA ALA A 44 7.96 7.50 14.31
C ALA A 44 8.52 8.83 14.84
N SER A 45 9.14 9.65 13.99
CA SER A 45 9.80 10.90 14.40
C SER A 45 8.84 12.06 14.61
N THR A 46 7.80 12.18 13.79
CA THR A 46 6.85 13.32 13.85
C THR A 46 5.62 13.04 14.71
N ARG A 47 5.46 11.79 15.19
CA ARG A 47 4.20 11.30 15.76
C ARG A 47 3.00 11.46 14.79
N GLY A 48 3.30 11.49 13.49
CA GLY A 48 2.31 11.57 12.43
C GLY A 48 1.56 10.25 12.23
N ILE A 49 0.59 10.27 11.32
CA ILE A 49 -0.18 9.10 10.92
C ILE A 49 -0.07 8.89 9.41
N ALA A 50 -0.17 7.64 8.97
CA ALA A 50 -0.17 7.26 7.56
C ALA A 50 -1.22 6.16 7.32
N LEU A 51 -1.86 6.19 6.15
CA LEU A 51 -2.58 5.02 5.65
C LEU A 51 -1.58 4.06 5.00
N MET A 52 -1.62 2.80 5.42
CA MET A 52 -0.66 1.79 5.01
C MET A 52 -1.38 0.54 4.52
N PRO A 53 -0.88 -0.13 3.47
CA PRO A 53 -1.41 -1.42 3.07
C PRO A 53 -1.15 -2.46 4.17
N LEU A 54 -2.07 -3.42 4.32
CA LEU A 54 -2.06 -4.38 5.43
C LEU A 54 -0.75 -5.16 5.55
N TYR A 55 -0.11 -5.48 4.43
CA TYR A 55 1.17 -6.21 4.41
C TYR A 55 2.31 -5.44 5.13
N ALA A 56 2.22 -4.11 5.24
CA ALA A 56 3.23 -3.30 5.92
C ALA A 56 3.21 -3.48 7.44
N ARG A 57 2.16 -4.08 8.02
CA ARG A 57 2.04 -4.34 9.47
C ARG A 57 3.23 -5.13 10.02
N ASN A 58 3.75 -6.08 9.26
CA ASN A 58 4.90 -6.91 9.66
C ASN A 58 6.24 -6.17 9.58
N LEU A 59 6.25 -4.96 9.01
CA LEU A 59 7.45 -4.15 8.81
C LEU A 59 7.55 -2.99 9.81
N LEU A 60 6.51 -2.78 10.64
CA LEU A 60 6.44 -1.64 11.54
C LEU A 60 7.49 -1.72 12.65
N PRO A 61 8.21 -0.63 12.95
CA PRO A 61 9.08 -0.59 14.12
C PRO A 61 8.23 -0.68 15.41
N PRO A 62 8.79 -1.16 16.53
CA PRO A 62 8.06 -1.32 17.79
C PRO A 62 7.42 -0.03 18.35
N THR A 63 7.91 1.12 17.92
CA THR A 63 7.42 2.45 18.32
C THR A 63 6.18 2.89 17.55
N VAL A 64 5.74 2.13 16.55
CA VAL A 64 4.59 2.45 15.70
C VAL A 64 3.51 1.39 15.88
N ILE A 65 2.32 1.84 16.23
CA ILE A 65 1.13 0.99 16.34
C ILE A 65 0.32 1.01 15.05
N SER A 66 -0.26 -0.14 14.69
CA SER A 66 -1.22 -0.24 13.59
C SER A 66 -2.65 -0.27 14.13
N ARG A 67 -3.57 0.43 13.45
CA ARG A 67 -5.00 0.38 13.72
C ARG A 67 -5.74 0.10 12.42
N SER A 68 -6.63 -0.90 12.45
CA SER A 68 -7.48 -1.20 11.30
C SER A 68 -8.46 -0.07 11.03
N LEU A 69 -8.76 0.18 9.75
CA LEU A 69 -9.78 1.14 9.35
C LEU A 69 -11.16 0.59 9.67
N ALA A 70 -12.06 1.47 10.13
CA ALA A 70 -13.44 1.10 10.40
C ALA A 70 -14.22 0.93 9.09
N GLY A 71 -15.20 0.02 9.09
CA GLY A 71 -16.02 -0.28 7.91
C GLY A 71 -15.25 -1.05 6.84
N ALA A 72 -15.60 -0.84 5.58
CA ALA A 72 -14.93 -1.47 4.44
C ALA A 72 -13.63 -0.70 4.09
N PRO A 73 -12.43 -1.25 4.36
CA PRO A 73 -11.18 -0.59 4.02
C PRO A 73 -11.00 -0.52 2.50
N PRO A 74 -10.35 0.54 1.98
CA PRO A 74 -10.01 0.60 0.57
C PRO A 74 -8.98 -0.48 0.21
N THR A 75 -9.09 -1.04 -0.99
CA THR A 75 -8.17 -2.03 -1.54
C THR A 75 -7.50 -1.52 -2.81
N ILE A 76 -6.34 -2.08 -3.13
CA ILE A 76 -5.62 -1.84 -4.39
C ILE A 76 -5.34 -3.19 -5.01
N ASP A 77 -5.65 -3.34 -6.30
CA ASP A 77 -5.40 -4.58 -7.01
C ASP A 77 -3.90 -4.78 -7.26
N LEU A 78 -3.39 -5.93 -6.86
CA LEU A 78 -2.05 -6.37 -7.21
C LEU A 78 -2.12 -7.15 -8.53
N SER A 79 -1.57 -6.57 -9.59
CA SER A 79 -1.59 -7.15 -10.94
C SER A 79 -0.20 -7.56 -11.39
N LEU A 80 -0.09 -8.70 -12.10
CA LEU A 80 1.14 -9.13 -12.76
C LEU A 80 1.09 -8.75 -14.25
N GLY A 81 1.95 -7.81 -14.66
CA GLY A 81 2.17 -7.50 -16.06
C GLY A 81 3.29 -8.36 -16.65
N TYR A 82 3.03 -9.03 -17.78
CA TYR A 82 4.05 -9.76 -18.53
C TYR A 82 3.78 -9.70 -20.03
N ASN A 83 4.83 -9.90 -20.84
CA ASN A 83 4.68 -9.99 -22.29
C ASN A 83 4.08 -11.36 -22.67
N ALA A 84 2.89 -11.36 -23.26
CA ALA A 84 2.22 -12.58 -23.70
C ALA A 84 3.00 -13.38 -24.75
N ALA A 85 3.87 -12.73 -25.54
CA ALA A 85 4.73 -13.40 -26.52
C ALA A 85 5.96 -14.07 -25.89
N ASN A 86 6.22 -13.89 -24.59
CA ASN A 86 7.37 -14.50 -23.93
C ASN A 86 7.14 -16.01 -23.73
N THR A 87 8.01 -16.82 -24.33
CA THR A 87 7.91 -18.28 -24.33
C THR A 87 8.66 -18.97 -23.19
N SER A 88 9.28 -18.20 -22.29
CA SER A 88 10.08 -18.72 -21.17
C SER A 88 9.28 -19.71 -20.31
N PRO A 89 9.76 -20.96 -20.14
CA PRO A 89 9.15 -21.92 -19.24
C PRO A 89 9.08 -21.44 -17.78
N LEU A 90 10.07 -20.63 -17.37
CA LEU A 90 10.11 -20.03 -16.03
C LEU A 90 8.95 -19.06 -15.82
N LEU A 91 8.69 -18.17 -16.79
CA LEU A 91 7.58 -17.23 -16.71
C LEU A 91 6.24 -17.97 -16.65
N LYS A 92 6.05 -18.98 -17.51
CA LYS A 92 4.82 -19.81 -17.50
C LYS A 92 4.60 -20.48 -16.15
N THR A 93 5.67 -20.97 -15.52
CA THR A 93 5.61 -21.59 -14.19
C THR A 93 5.26 -20.58 -13.09
N ILE A 94 5.79 -19.36 -13.16
CA ILE A 94 5.44 -18.30 -12.19
C ILE A 94 3.96 -17.93 -12.35
N VAL A 95 3.51 -17.67 -13.58
CA VAL A 95 2.12 -17.28 -13.87
C VAL A 95 1.15 -18.38 -13.45
N SER A 96 1.47 -19.66 -13.67
CA SER A 96 0.59 -20.77 -13.28
C SER A 96 0.45 -20.94 -11.77
N ARG A 97 1.41 -20.45 -10.97
CA ARG A 97 1.44 -20.59 -9.51
C ARG A 97 1.08 -19.32 -8.75
N ILE A 98 0.95 -18.18 -9.43
CA ILE A 98 0.76 -16.90 -8.73
C ILE A 98 -0.56 -16.84 -7.95
N GLY A 99 -1.59 -17.57 -8.41
CA GLY A 99 -2.85 -17.73 -7.67
C GLY A 99 -2.72 -18.52 -6.37
N ASP A 100 -1.67 -19.33 -6.22
CA ASP A 100 -1.39 -20.09 -5.01
C ASP A 100 -0.73 -19.23 -3.92
N LEU A 101 -0.23 -18.03 -4.28
CA LEU A 101 0.31 -17.09 -3.31
C LEU A 101 -0.82 -16.56 -2.43
N LYS A 102 -1.02 -17.22 -1.29
CA LYS A 102 -1.90 -16.73 -0.24
C LYS A 102 -1.27 -15.48 0.36
N PHE A 103 -1.79 -14.30 0.00
CA PHE A 103 -1.55 -13.09 0.78
C PHE A 103 -2.16 -13.33 2.16
N ALA A 104 -1.30 -13.60 3.14
CA ALA A 104 -1.69 -14.13 4.44
C ALA A 104 -2.74 -13.23 5.11
N ASN A 105 -3.95 -13.77 5.26
CA ASN A 105 -4.97 -13.26 6.14
C ASN A 105 -4.65 -13.81 7.55
N ARG A 106 -3.82 -13.10 8.31
CA ARG A 106 -3.54 -13.39 9.73
C ARG A 106 -3.71 -12.13 10.57
#